data_AF-A0A926SRW6-F1
#
_entry.id   AF-A0A926SRW6-F1
#
_cell.length_a   1.000
_cell.length_b   1.000
_cell.length_c   1.000
_cell.angle_alpha   90.00
_cell.angle_beta   90.00
_cell.angle_gamma   90.00
#
_symmetry.space_group_name_H-M   'P 1'
#
loop_
_entity.id
_entity.type
_entity.pdbx_description
1 polymer ?
#
loop_
_entity_poly.entity_id
_entity_poly.type
_entity_poly.pdbx_seq_one_letter_code
_entity_poly.pdbx_strand_id
1 'polypeptide(L)'
;MGTAYEVALVCNLKPTLSPQIMETLNYLTRSQDYDFPKAISHLFFDVDFGDEWRIIIANNYPRGGEDFSPQACRSVLSNNQLCFRVLLDDDTFYNVGWFLLDWLATISNTQGLVGYRIDIVRSECTLIFFKNEQVIEHQSLPSEIPEPLKETFNRVLGGTGFFPYE
;
A
#
# COMPACT_ATOMS: atom_id res chain seq x y z
N MET A 1 -12.06 -8.45 -17.84
CA MET A 1 -12.07 -7.53 -16.68
C MET A 1 -11.16 -8.18 -15.66
N GLY A 2 -9.98 -7.59 -15.41
CA GLY A 2 -9.00 -8.15 -14.50
C GLY A 2 -9.48 -8.06 -13.05
N THR A 3 -9.08 -9.00 -12.21
CA THR A 3 -9.27 -8.92 -10.76
C THR A 3 -8.60 -7.64 -10.27
N ALA A 4 -9.33 -6.86 -9.48
CA ALA A 4 -8.80 -5.67 -8.83
C ALA A 4 -8.79 -5.91 -7.32
N TYR A 5 -7.68 -5.58 -6.69
CA TYR A 5 -7.48 -5.64 -5.26
C TYR A 5 -7.43 -4.23 -4.71
N GLU A 6 -8.18 -3.98 -3.64
CA GLU A 6 -7.85 -2.88 -2.76
C GLU A 6 -6.83 -3.36 -1.73
N VAL A 7 -5.77 -2.58 -1.51
CA VAL A 7 -4.81 -2.80 -0.43
C VAL A 7 -4.71 -1.53 0.40
N ALA A 8 -4.88 -1.66 1.71
CA ALA A 8 -4.67 -0.56 2.66
C ALA A 8 -3.76 -1.01 3.79
N LEU A 9 -2.74 -0.20 4.10
CA LEU A 9 -1.73 -0.52 5.11
C LEU A 9 -1.30 0.71 5.88
N VAL A 10 -1.16 0.57 7.19
CA VAL A 10 -0.57 1.54 8.10
C VAL A 10 0.45 0.86 9.00
N CYS A 11 1.68 1.36 9.00
CA CYS A 11 2.75 0.85 9.86
C CYS A 11 3.66 1.98 10.36
N ASN A 12 4.24 1.78 11.54
CA ASN A 12 5.31 2.61 12.07
C ASN A 12 6.63 1.97 11.66
N LEU A 13 7.53 2.77 11.13
CA LEU A 13 8.86 2.40 10.66
C LEU A 13 9.85 2.35 11.84
N LYS A 14 10.91 1.54 11.70
CA LYS A 14 12.01 1.53 12.67
C LYS A 14 12.64 2.93 12.75
N PRO A 15 12.99 3.44 13.95
CA PRO A 15 13.63 4.75 14.07
C PRO A 15 15.07 4.77 13.56
N THR A 16 15.68 3.59 13.38
CA THR A 16 17.08 3.40 12.96
C THR A 16 17.23 3.04 11.48
N LEU A 17 16.23 3.37 10.64
CA LEU A 17 16.34 3.11 9.20
C LEU A 17 17.47 3.92 8.57
N SER A 18 18.11 3.33 7.57
CA SER A 18 19.16 4.02 6.81
C SER A 18 18.56 5.20 6.03
N PRO A 19 19.34 6.25 5.75
CA PRO A 19 18.91 7.35 4.89
C PRO A 19 18.38 6.87 3.53
N GLN A 20 19.02 5.86 2.93
CA GLN A 20 18.63 5.30 1.63
C GLN A 20 17.22 4.66 1.64
N ILE A 21 16.84 3.97 2.73
CA ILE A 21 15.49 3.41 2.87
C ILE A 21 14.48 4.54 3.02
N MET A 22 14.78 5.55 3.83
CA MET A 22 13.89 6.70 4.00
C MET A 22 13.73 7.51 2.72
N GLU A 23 14.79 7.71 1.96
CA GLU A 23 14.73 8.37 0.64
C GLU A 23 13.89 7.55 -0.35
N THR A 24 14.06 6.22 -0.35
CA THR A 24 13.21 5.31 -1.12
C THR A 24 11.75 5.50 -0.74
N LEU A 25 11.39 5.41 0.54
CA LEU A 25 10.01 5.58 1.01
C LEU A 25 9.43 6.97 0.70
N ASN A 26 10.21 8.03 0.87
CA ASN A 26 9.80 9.38 0.47
C ASN A 26 9.52 9.44 -1.02
N TYR A 27 10.38 8.82 -1.85
CA TYR A 27 10.16 8.69 -3.28
C TYR A 27 8.88 7.88 -3.59
N LEU A 28 8.63 6.77 -2.88
CA LEU A 28 7.40 5.95 -3.01
C LEU A 28 6.11 6.68 -2.61
N THR A 29 6.19 7.79 -1.89
CA THR A 29 5.03 8.51 -1.34
C THR A 29 4.84 9.92 -1.92
N ARG A 30 5.57 10.25 -2.99
CA ARG A 30 5.43 11.54 -3.67
C ARG A 30 4.07 11.67 -4.34
N SER A 31 3.36 12.74 -4.02
CA SER A 31 2.04 13.06 -4.59
C SER A 31 2.10 13.97 -5.82
N GLN A 32 3.26 14.49 -6.21
CA GLN A 32 3.42 15.37 -7.36
C GLN A 32 4.78 15.12 -8.03
N ASP A 33 4.73 14.86 -9.33
CA ASP A 33 5.63 15.32 -10.39
C ASP A 33 5.64 14.30 -11.53
N TYR A 34 5.14 14.72 -12.70
CA TYR A 34 5.08 13.94 -13.95
C TYR A 34 6.46 13.57 -14.49
N ASP A 35 7.53 14.12 -13.91
CA ASP A 35 8.92 13.79 -14.21
C ASP A 35 9.46 12.96 -13.03
N PHE A 36 9.37 11.65 -13.13
CA PHE A 36 10.03 10.74 -12.21
C PHE A 36 11.48 10.59 -12.68
N PRO A 37 12.47 11.29 -12.09
CA PRO A 37 13.86 10.98 -12.37
C PRO A 37 14.12 9.50 -12.07
N LYS A 38 15.10 8.92 -12.75
CA LYS A 38 15.49 7.50 -12.58
C LYS A 38 15.48 7.12 -11.10
N ALA A 39 14.84 6.00 -10.77
CA ALA A 39 14.71 5.51 -9.41
C ALA A 39 16.07 5.54 -8.69
N ILE A 40 16.05 5.83 -7.39
CA ILE A 40 17.23 5.75 -6.54
C ILE A 40 17.82 4.35 -6.69
N SER A 41 19.15 4.24 -6.78
CA SER A 41 19.80 2.92 -6.77
C SER A 41 19.51 2.24 -5.43
N HIS A 42 18.61 1.26 -5.44
CA HIS A 42 18.23 0.46 -4.28
C HIS A 42 17.79 -0.92 -4.78
N LEU A 43 18.20 -1.97 -4.07
CA LEU A 43 17.98 -3.36 -4.47
C LEU A 43 16.50 -3.69 -4.77
N PHE A 44 15.58 -2.99 -4.08
CA PHE A 44 14.14 -3.08 -4.32
C PHE A 44 13.75 -2.81 -5.79
N PHE A 45 14.43 -1.87 -6.45
CA PHE A 45 14.17 -1.50 -7.84
C PHE A 45 15.05 -2.23 -8.86
N ASP A 46 16.04 -3.02 -8.41
CA ASP A 46 16.94 -3.78 -9.30
C ASP A 46 16.33 -5.13 -9.73
N VAL A 47 15.13 -5.46 -9.25
CA VAL A 47 14.37 -6.64 -9.69
C VAL A 47 13.61 -6.27 -10.97
N ASP A 48 13.61 -7.16 -11.96
CA ASP A 48 13.16 -7.01 -13.37
C ASP A 48 11.67 -6.66 -13.60
N PHE A 49 11.03 -5.89 -12.72
CA PHE A 49 9.63 -5.45 -12.83
C PHE A 49 9.45 -4.13 -13.60
N GLY A 50 10.52 -3.60 -14.21
CA GLY A 50 10.48 -2.40 -15.05
C GLY A 50 9.83 -1.17 -14.38
N ASP A 51 8.88 -0.54 -15.08
CA ASP A 51 8.16 0.66 -14.64
C ASP A 51 6.94 0.34 -13.73
N GLU A 52 6.66 -0.92 -13.41
CA GLU A 52 5.44 -1.34 -12.68
C GLU A 52 5.39 -0.84 -11.23
N TRP A 53 6.55 -0.64 -10.61
CA TRP A 53 6.64 0.05 -9.31
C TRP A 53 5.92 1.40 -9.33
N ARG A 54 5.97 2.13 -10.45
CA ARG A 54 5.30 3.44 -10.60
C ARG A 54 3.78 3.35 -10.42
N ILE A 55 3.18 2.20 -10.70
CA ILE A 55 1.72 1.96 -10.58
C ILE A 55 1.30 1.91 -9.11
N ILE A 56 2.09 1.28 -8.25
CA ILE A 56 1.81 1.22 -6.80
C ILE A 56 2.04 2.57 -6.12
N ILE A 57 3.02 3.33 -6.63
CA ILE A 57 3.64 4.49 -5.98
C ILE A 57 2.98 5.81 -6.35
N ALA A 58 2.71 6.03 -7.65
CA ALA A 58 2.38 7.36 -8.14
C ALA A 58 0.91 7.72 -7.98
N ASN A 59 0.03 6.72 -7.86
CA ASN A 59 -1.42 6.74 -7.61
C ASN A 59 -2.14 8.11 -7.61
N ASN A 60 -1.92 8.93 -8.64
CA ASN A 60 -2.45 10.29 -8.72
C ASN A 60 -3.46 10.45 -9.84
N TYR A 61 -3.68 9.47 -10.71
CA TYR A 61 -4.78 9.52 -11.64
C TYR A 61 -5.20 8.10 -12.06
N PRO A 62 -6.50 7.83 -12.19
CA PRO A 62 -6.97 6.65 -12.93
C PRO A 62 -6.29 6.63 -14.30
N ARG A 63 -5.75 5.47 -14.71
CA ARG A 63 -5.40 5.28 -16.11
C ARG A 63 -6.69 5.51 -16.90
N GLY A 64 -6.66 6.38 -17.90
CA GLY A 64 -7.87 6.84 -18.59
C GLY A 64 -8.81 5.69 -18.95
N GLY A 65 -9.99 5.66 -18.32
CA GLY A 65 -10.96 4.57 -18.41
C GLY A 65 -11.33 3.90 -17.08
N GLU A 66 -10.62 4.19 -15.99
CA GLU A 66 -10.90 3.66 -14.65
C GLU A 66 -11.83 4.59 -13.84
N ASP A 67 -13.00 4.08 -13.42
CA ASP A 67 -14.03 4.80 -12.63
C ASP A 67 -13.70 4.90 -11.13
N PHE A 68 -12.42 5.06 -10.76
CA PHE A 68 -12.02 5.15 -9.37
C PHE A 68 -11.75 6.61 -8.97
N SER A 69 -12.46 7.08 -7.94
CA SER A 69 -12.28 8.42 -7.40
C SER A 69 -10.83 8.60 -6.91
N PRO A 70 -10.09 9.63 -7.38
CA PRO A 70 -8.74 9.95 -6.92
C PRO A 70 -8.62 10.17 -5.40
N GLN A 71 -9.75 10.34 -4.69
CA GLN A 71 -9.79 10.54 -3.24
C GLN A 71 -9.72 9.23 -2.44
N ALA A 72 -9.94 8.07 -3.07
CA ALA A 72 -9.92 6.78 -2.38
C ALA A 72 -8.51 6.16 -2.28
N CYS A 73 -7.57 6.69 -3.05
CA CYS A 73 -6.25 6.15 -3.29
C CYS A 73 -5.21 7.19 -2.89
N ARG A 74 -4.43 6.92 -1.83
CA ARG A 74 -3.49 7.91 -1.27
C ARG A 74 -2.38 7.23 -0.47
N SER A 75 -1.19 7.79 -0.50
CA SER A 75 -0.09 7.46 0.40
C SER A 75 0.37 8.68 1.20
N VAL A 76 0.80 8.44 2.44
CA VAL A 76 1.33 9.45 3.37
C VAL A 76 2.48 8.83 4.13
N LEU A 77 3.63 9.52 4.15
CA LEU A 77 4.74 9.23 5.05
C LEU A 77 4.94 10.44 5.97
N SER A 78 4.71 10.26 7.27
CA SER A 78 4.86 11.33 8.26
C SER A 78 5.21 10.77 9.63
N ASN A 79 6.14 11.41 10.36
CA ASN A 79 6.53 11.00 11.72
C ASN A 79 6.88 9.50 11.84
N ASN A 80 7.66 8.97 10.89
CA ASN A 80 7.98 7.53 10.77
C ASN A 80 6.75 6.61 10.66
N GLN A 81 5.58 7.11 10.30
CA GLN A 81 4.41 6.32 9.97
C GLN A 81 4.19 6.36 8.47
N LEU A 82 4.15 5.18 7.85
CA LEU A 82 3.73 4.99 6.47
C LEU A 82 2.26 4.54 6.48
N CYS A 83 1.45 5.22 5.69
CA CYS A 83 0.06 4.85 5.48
C CYS A 83 -0.26 4.94 4.00
N PHE A 84 -0.87 3.92 3.42
CA PHE A 84 -1.36 3.99 2.05
C PHE A 84 -2.63 3.18 1.83
N ARG A 85 -3.35 3.55 0.78
CA ARG A 85 -4.48 2.84 0.21
C ARG A 85 -4.38 2.90 -1.32
N VAL A 86 -4.44 1.75 -1.97
CA VAL A 86 -4.21 1.61 -3.41
C VAL A 86 -5.12 0.54 -4.02
N LEU A 87 -5.49 0.73 -5.28
CA LEU A 87 -6.13 -0.28 -6.11
C LEU A 87 -5.08 -0.87 -7.06
N LEU A 88 -4.99 -2.19 -7.12
CA LEU A 88 -4.01 -2.92 -7.92
C LEU A 88 -4.72 -3.98 -8.75
N ASP A 89 -4.33 -4.16 -10.00
CA ASP A 89 -4.71 -5.38 -10.73
C ASP A 89 -3.94 -6.60 -10.20
N ASP A 90 -4.41 -7.80 -10.58
CA ASP A 90 -3.84 -9.09 -10.17
C ASP A 90 -2.34 -9.21 -10.42
N ASP A 91 -1.90 -8.86 -11.63
CA ASP A 91 -0.50 -8.94 -12.02
C ASP A 91 0.35 -7.99 -11.18
N THR A 92 -0.10 -6.74 -11.00
CA THR A 92 0.60 -5.74 -10.19
C THR A 92 0.65 -6.15 -8.72
N PHE A 93 -0.43 -6.71 -8.17
CA PHE A 93 -0.43 -7.18 -6.79
C PHE A 93 0.58 -8.32 -6.58
N TYR A 94 0.55 -9.37 -7.41
CA TYR A 94 1.41 -10.53 -7.21
C TYR A 94 2.86 -10.30 -7.63
N ASN A 95 3.13 -9.48 -8.65
CA ASN A 95 4.49 -9.23 -9.12
C ASN A 95 5.20 -8.12 -8.34
N VAL A 96 4.47 -7.19 -7.72
CA VAL A 96 5.07 -5.96 -7.17
C VAL A 96 4.55 -5.69 -5.75
N GLY A 97 3.23 -5.74 -5.56
CA GLY A 97 2.59 -5.49 -4.27
C GLY A 97 3.06 -6.44 -3.18
N TRP A 98 3.20 -7.72 -3.49
CA TRP A 98 3.66 -8.72 -2.54
C TRP A 98 5.08 -8.45 -2.02
N PHE A 99 6.03 -8.15 -2.92
CA PHE A 99 7.40 -7.83 -2.54
C PHE A 99 7.50 -6.53 -1.74
N LEU A 100 6.63 -5.56 -2.04
CA LEU A 100 6.50 -4.36 -1.21
C LEU A 100 6.09 -4.71 0.22
N LEU A 101 5.08 -5.57 0.42
CA LEU A 101 4.63 -5.98 1.75
C LEU A 101 5.74 -6.68 2.54
N ASP A 102 6.46 -7.61 1.91
CA ASP A 102 7.57 -8.32 2.53
C ASP A 102 8.69 -7.36 2.92
N TRP A 103 9.08 -6.44 2.03
CA TRP A 103 10.08 -5.43 2.35
C TRP A 103 9.64 -4.51 3.49
N LEU A 104 8.38 -4.05 3.48
CA LEU A 104 7.81 -3.22 4.55
C LEU A 104 7.82 -3.94 5.91
N ALA A 105 7.57 -5.24 5.95
CA ALA A 105 7.64 -6.02 7.18
C ALA A 105 9.04 -5.98 7.81
N THR A 106 10.10 -6.00 7.00
CA THR A 106 11.49 -5.96 7.49
C THR A 106 11.91 -4.60 8.07
N ILE A 107 11.30 -3.51 7.60
CA ILE A 107 11.65 -2.13 8.02
C ILE A 107 10.63 -1.54 9.01
N SER A 108 9.53 -2.24 9.28
CA SER A 108 8.49 -1.85 10.23
C SER A 108 8.88 -2.15 11.68
N ASN A 109 8.49 -1.26 12.58
CA ASN A 109 8.45 -1.44 14.03
C ASN A 109 7.08 -1.91 14.52
N THR A 110 6.01 -1.75 13.74
CA THR A 110 4.69 -2.30 14.08
C THR A 110 4.71 -3.83 14.05
N GLN A 111 4.16 -4.44 15.09
CA GLN A 111 3.89 -5.88 15.19
C GLN A 111 2.38 -6.07 15.40
N GLY A 112 1.78 -7.04 14.71
CA GLY A 112 0.33 -7.28 14.69
C GLY A 112 -0.34 -6.76 13.42
N LEU A 113 -1.63 -6.45 13.50
CA LEU A 113 -2.44 -6.02 12.37
C LEU A 113 -1.95 -4.68 11.82
N VAL A 114 -1.65 -4.64 10.52
CA VAL A 114 -1.17 -3.43 9.82
C VAL A 114 -2.09 -3.01 8.69
N GLY A 115 -2.98 -3.88 8.21
CA GLY A 115 -3.75 -3.56 7.03
C GLY A 115 -4.69 -4.66 6.59
N TYR A 116 -5.20 -4.50 5.38
CA TYR A 116 -6.04 -5.48 4.71
C TYR A 116 -5.80 -5.44 3.20
N ARG A 117 -6.19 -6.52 2.51
CA ARG A 117 -6.50 -6.53 1.08
C ARG A 117 -7.90 -7.04 0.84
N ILE A 118 -8.60 -6.49 -0.14
CA ILE A 118 -9.93 -6.92 -0.57
C ILE A 118 -9.84 -7.31 -2.04
N ASP A 119 -10.18 -8.56 -2.35
CA ASP A 119 -10.48 -8.96 -3.73
C ASP A 119 -11.87 -8.42 -4.07
N ILE A 120 -11.92 -7.41 -4.93
CA ILE A 120 -13.15 -6.69 -5.27
C ILE A 120 -14.12 -7.60 -6.04
N VAL A 121 -13.60 -8.56 -6.81
CA VAL A 121 -14.44 -9.46 -7.62
C VAL A 121 -15.05 -10.55 -6.74
N ARG A 122 -14.27 -11.09 -5.80
CA ARG A 122 -14.72 -12.18 -4.92
C ARG A 122 -15.34 -11.71 -3.61
N SER A 123 -15.24 -10.42 -3.31
CA SER A 123 -15.63 -9.84 -2.01
C SER A 123 -14.94 -10.55 -0.82
N GLU A 124 -13.71 -11.03 -1.04
CA GLU A 124 -12.90 -11.69 -0.02
C GLU A 124 -11.96 -10.66 0.62
N CYS A 125 -11.87 -10.67 1.95
CA CYS A 125 -10.94 -9.84 2.69
C CYS A 125 -9.83 -10.70 3.27
N THR A 126 -8.61 -10.17 3.24
CA THR A 126 -7.47 -10.76 3.93
C THR A 126 -6.85 -9.69 4.81
N LEU A 127 -6.81 -9.95 6.11
CA LEU A 127 -6.14 -9.10 7.09
C LEU A 127 -4.63 -9.36 7.02
N ILE A 128 -3.86 -8.28 7.05
CA ILE A 128 -2.40 -8.30 6.91
C ILE A 128 -1.76 -7.96 8.24
N PHE A 129 -0.89 -8.85 8.72
CA PHE A 129 -0.16 -8.71 9.96
C PHE A 129 1.35 -8.70 9.70
N PHE A 130 2.09 -7.91 10.48
CA PHE A 130 3.54 -8.04 10.56
C PHE A 130 3.93 -8.76 11.84
N LYS A 131 4.80 -9.76 11.74
CA LYS A 131 5.32 -10.50 12.89
C LYS A 131 6.73 -10.98 12.60
N ASN A 132 7.69 -10.62 13.46
CA ASN A 132 9.08 -11.05 13.32
C ASN A 132 9.64 -10.78 11.91
N GLU A 133 9.41 -9.58 11.38
CA GLU A 133 9.86 -9.15 10.05
C GLU A 133 9.24 -9.91 8.86
N GLN A 134 8.14 -10.64 9.11
CA GLN A 134 7.40 -11.38 8.09
C GLN A 134 5.96 -10.89 7.98
N VAL A 135 5.40 -11.06 6.77
CA VAL A 135 3.97 -10.86 6.50
C VAL A 135 3.21 -12.13 6.88
N ILE A 136 2.13 -11.97 7.63
CA ILE A 136 1.16 -13.03 7.93
C ILE A 136 -0.21 -12.58 7.44
N GLU A 137 -0.89 -13.45 6.71
CA GLU A 137 -2.23 -13.21 6.19
C GLU A 137 -3.27 -14.05 6.94
N HIS A 138 -4.42 -13.44 7.21
CA HIS A 138 -5.60 -14.12 7.74
C HIS A 138 -6.83 -13.79 6.90
N GLN A 139 -7.43 -14.81 6.28
CA GLN A 139 -8.67 -14.64 5.54
C GLN A 139 -9.82 -14.25 6.49
N SER A 140 -10.65 -13.31 6.05
CA SER A 140 -11.73 -12.69 6.82
C SER A 140 -12.83 -12.20 5.87
N LEU A 141 -13.94 -11.72 6.42
CA LEU A 141 -14.95 -10.97 5.66
C LEU A 141 -14.62 -9.46 5.69
N PRO A 142 -14.98 -8.69 4.65
CA PRO A 142 -14.79 -7.23 4.67
C PRO A 142 -15.43 -6.53 5.88
N SER A 143 -16.55 -7.06 6.37
CA SER A 143 -17.25 -6.58 7.57
C SER A 143 -16.45 -6.77 8.86
N GLU A 144 -15.43 -7.65 8.85
CA GLU A 144 -14.60 -7.99 10.01
C GLU A 144 -13.32 -7.14 10.10
N ILE A 145 -13.09 -6.22 9.15
CA ILE A 145 -12.01 -5.24 9.25
C ILE A 145 -12.25 -4.40 10.53
N PRO A 146 -11.31 -4.38 11.49
CA PRO A 146 -11.53 -3.70 12.76
C PRO A 146 -11.76 -2.20 12.60
N GLU A 147 -12.81 -1.66 13.22
CA GLU A 147 -13.12 -0.22 13.19
C GLU A 147 -11.94 0.69 13.55
N PRO A 148 -11.09 0.39 14.56
CA PRO A 148 -9.92 1.23 14.86
C PRO A 148 -8.92 1.35 13.69
N LEU A 149 -8.83 0.31 12.86
CA LEU A 149 -7.98 0.34 11.66
C LEU A 149 -8.62 1.23 10.59
N LYS A 150 -9.94 1.14 10.41
CA LYS A 150 -10.70 1.99 9.49
C LYS A 150 -10.58 3.47 9.85
N GLU A 151 -10.77 3.79 11.12
CA GLU A 151 -10.61 5.14 11.66
C GLU A 151 -9.19 5.68 11.44
N THR A 152 -8.17 4.84 11.58
CA THR A 152 -6.79 5.21 11.33
C THR A 152 -6.59 5.62 9.87
N PHE A 153 -7.10 4.84 8.91
CA PHE A 153 -7.02 5.19 7.50
C PHE A 153 -7.77 6.48 7.18
N ASN A 154 -8.99 6.65 7.69
CA ASN A 154 -9.78 7.87 7.48
C ASN A 154 -9.07 9.11 8.05
N ARG A 155 -8.48 8.99 9.25
CA ARG A 155 -7.74 10.06 9.92
C ARG A 155 -6.45 10.44 9.17
N VAL A 156 -5.68 9.46 8.71
CA VAL A 156 -4.35 9.70 8.10
C VAL A 156 -4.48 10.11 6.62
N LEU A 157 -5.40 9.48 5.88
CA LEU A 157 -5.57 9.73 4.44
C LEU A 157 -6.62 10.78 4.12
N GLY A 158 -7.44 11.20 5.10
CA GLY A 158 -8.36 12.34 4.96
C GLY A 158 -9.63 12.07 4.14
N GLY A 159 -10.10 10.82 4.10
CA GLY A 159 -11.33 10.41 3.39
C GLY A 159 -12.42 9.87 4.33
N THR A 160 -13.69 10.06 3.97
CA THR A 160 -14.87 9.63 4.74
C THR A 160 -15.54 8.39 4.13
N GLY A 161 -14.78 7.36 3.73
CA GLY A 161 -15.39 6.18 3.14
C GLY A 161 -14.46 4.99 2.99
N PHE A 162 -14.82 3.87 3.62
CA PHE A 162 -14.59 2.56 2.99
C PHE A 162 -15.32 2.56 1.66
N PHE A 163 -14.84 1.82 0.64
CA PHE A 163 -15.69 1.65 -0.53
C PHE A 163 -16.98 0.97 -0.03
N PRO A 164 -18.16 1.51 -0.34
CA PRO A 164 -19.39 0.81 -0.06
C PRO A 164 -19.38 -0.44 -0.93
N TYR A 165 -19.12 -1.59 -0.31
CA TYR A 165 -19.39 -2.88 -0.91
C TYR A 165 -20.85 -3.19 -0.57
N GLU A 166 -21.76 -2.62 -1.36
CA GLU A 166 -23.18 -3.01 -1.39
C GLU A 166 -23.39 -4.20 -2.33
#